data_AF-A0A971FUM5-F1
#
_entry.id   AF-A0A971FUM5-F1
#
_cell.length_a   1.000
_cell.length_b   1.000
_cell.length_c   1.000
_cell.angle_alpha   90.00
_cell.angle_beta   90.00
_cell.angle_gamma   90.00
#
_symmetry.space_group_name_H-M   'P 1'
#
loop_
_entity.id
_entity.type
_entity.pdbx_description
1 polymer ?
#
loop_
_entity_poly.entity_id
_entity_poly.type
_entity_poly.pdbx_seq_one_letter_code
_entity_poly.pdbx_strand_id
1 'polypeptide(L)'
;MRAHRPVIRIVDQQIVVRIDLTAADELPPLEVRLPSDRGDLLDPTATAALPVLATLAAARGEDLHIDAPVEPRRLVGARRLAAALAERWGSRAPTIDAADEAGPGTPGSGVGLFFSRGVDSWSTLLDLLAAPEGERVTRLYTVHHSSGPFRPIDAEIFSGHRRVAEALELDIVFLSTTARRLLDPVQPWIQVAAPVLVSAGLTAGADLARLVLSSEGPESTPSGTSTGHDVMTAIGTGAVEVVTGNPSRTRAERVAHVLGDPLARATLQVCWEGLTAGNCGRCLKCQHTLGALVLAGDPDPARGFDHGPDPAIVAGLDPAVVAGPHVPAVQVAMVQPLAADLPPEHEALRRAWADVIARGHGEAAPVRWGDGDPPAPGLAGPPVAVRVAAALRASTGSADHPPAPPLGWRAGAVPLRPALADQARARRATATVADRPVAWAVVEPQIRDGARDGSQAGLALAVQDAHGAGVAYLPGILWAHLDPPVLGPAAVRSLLTRVRARLWWRADGDLDALRLVETIEAGCLPLQVMPTGAAHDLRAALPPPLVDLVVADGDVPGLDLSGPAVAARLAPAVDHVLAGNPEHDLLIGAHGG
;
A
#
# COMPACT_ATOMS: atom_id res chain seq x y z
N MET A 1 -32.92 -13.69 -24.33
CA MET A 1 -33.64 -12.90 -23.30
C MET A 1 -34.55 -11.83 -23.92
N ARG A 2 -35.67 -11.51 -23.26
CA ARG A 2 -36.61 -10.45 -23.64
C ARG A 2 -36.88 -9.54 -22.43
N ALA A 3 -36.79 -8.23 -22.63
CA ALA A 3 -37.13 -7.21 -21.62
C ALA A 3 -38.46 -6.56 -21.99
N HIS A 4 -39.42 -6.63 -21.08
CA HIS A 4 -40.77 -6.11 -21.31
C HIS A 4 -40.85 -4.60 -21.13
N ARG A 5 -41.97 -4.01 -21.55
CA ARG A 5 -42.22 -2.58 -21.35
C ARG A 5 -42.15 -2.20 -19.87
N PRO A 6 -41.53 -1.06 -19.52
CA PRO A 6 -41.56 -0.55 -18.15
C PRO A 6 -42.98 -0.37 -17.64
N VAL A 7 -43.25 -0.89 -16.44
CA VAL A 7 -44.48 -0.66 -15.67
C VAL A 7 -44.15 0.30 -14.55
N ILE A 8 -44.83 1.45 -14.54
CA ILE A 8 -44.62 2.52 -13.56
C ILE A 8 -45.80 2.51 -12.59
N ARG A 9 -45.50 2.45 -11.30
CA ARG A 9 -46.49 2.46 -10.22
C ARG A 9 -46.00 3.29 -9.04
N ILE A 10 -46.92 3.81 -8.25
CA ILE A 10 -46.59 4.46 -6.98
C ILE A 10 -46.89 3.47 -5.86
N VAL A 11 -45.89 3.21 -5.01
CA VAL A 11 -45.98 2.31 -3.84
C VAL A 11 -45.25 2.99 -2.69
N ASP A 12 -45.91 3.17 -1.54
CA ASP A 12 -45.31 3.74 -0.32
C ASP A 12 -44.53 5.05 -0.55
N GLN A 13 -45.14 6.02 -1.25
CA GLN A 13 -44.51 7.31 -1.64
C GLN A 13 -43.25 7.17 -2.50
N GLN A 14 -43.09 6.05 -3.20
CA GLN A 14 -42.04 5.83 -4.18
C GLN A 14 -42.67 5.56 -5.54
N ILE A 15 -42.16 6.20 -6.58
CA ILE A 15 -42.35 5.73 -7.95
C ILE A 15 -41.47 4.49 -8.13
N VAL A 16 -42.05 3.41 -8.64
CA VAL A 16 -41.36 2.16 -8.97
C VAL A 16 -41.45 1.95 -10.47
N VAL A 17 -40.31 1.99 -11.14
CA VAL A 17 -40.15 1.62 -12.54
C VAL A 17 -39.71 0.18 -12.58
N ARG A 18 -40.57 -0.71 -13.09
CA ARG A 18 -40.33 -2.16 -13.15
C ARG A 18 -40.25 -2.64 -14.58
N ILE A 19 -39.22 -3.41 -14.89
CA ILE A 19 -39.07 -4.13 -16.16
C ILE A 19 -39.00 -5.62 -15.84
N ASP A 20 -39.99 -6.36 -16.31
CA ASP A 20 -40.00 -7.81 -16.25
C ASP A 20 -39.10 -8.39 -17.35
N LEU A 21 -38.43 -9.50 -17.05
CA LEU A 21 -37.54 -10.20 -17.98
C LEU A 21 -38.06 -11.61 -18.25
N THR A 22 -37.90 -12.06 -19.48
CA THR A 22 -38.18 -13.45 -19.88
C THR A 22 -36.93 -14.06 -20.51
N ALA A 23 -36.48 -15.17 -19.95
CA ALA A 23 -35.37 -15.99 -20.45
C ALA A 23 -35.73 -17.48 -20.32
N ALA A 24 -34.79 -18.36 -20.65
CA ALA A 24 -35.00 -19.81 -20.52
C ALA A 24 -35.13 -20.24 -19.05
N ASP A 25 -34.41 -19.55 -18.16
CA ASP A 25 -34.50 -19.61 -16.71
C ASP A 25 -35.34 -18.44 -16.15
N GLU A 26 -35.78 -18.58 -14.90
CA GLU A 26 -36.49 -17.53 -14.19
C GLU A 26 -35.53 -16.41 -13.80
N LEU A 27 -35.82 -15.18 -14.24
CA LEU A 27 -35.07 -13.99 -13.89
C LEU A 27 -35.91 -13.05 -13.03
N PRO A 28 -35.33 -12.46 -11.96
CA PRO A 28 -36.04 -11.43 -11.22
C PRO A 28 -36.26 -10.18 -12.09
N PRO A 29 -37.25 -9.35 -11.76
CA PRO A 29 -37.45 -8.06 -12.41
C PRO A 29 -36.32 -7.09 -12.11
N LEU A 30 -36.04 -6.19 -13.06
CA LEU A 30 -35.29 -4.97 -12.81
C LEU A 30 -36.25 -3.91 -12.29
N GLU A 31 -36.08 -3.48 -11.04
CA GLU A 31 -36.80 -2.35 -10.45
C GLU A 31 -35.82 -1.22 -10.13
N VAL A 32 -36.24 0.01 -10.43
CA VAL A 32 -35.65 1.24 -9.91
C VAL A 32 -36.75 2.01 -9.18
N ARG A 33 -36.43 2.55 -8.00
CA ARG A 33 -37.36 3.36 -7.20
C ARG A 33 -36.78 4.74 -6.94
N LEU A 34 -37.65 5.74 -6.99
CA LEU A 34 -37.38 7.13 -6.67
C LEU A 34 -38.55 7.73 -5.88
N PRO A 35 -38.36 8.80 -5.09
CA PRO A 35 -39.43 9.41 -4.32
C PRO A 35 -40.55 9.96 -5.22
N SER A 36 -41.81 9.81 -4.82
CA SER A 36 -42.95 10.18 -5.67
C SER A 36 -43.13 11.67 -5.91
N ASP A 37 -42.57 12.50 -5.03
CA ASP A 37 -42.48 13.95 -5.19
C ASP A 37 -41.40 14.39 -6.21
N ARG A 38 -40.63 13.43 -6.74
CA ARG A 38 -39.58 13.64 -7.77
C ARG A 38 -39.99 13.09 -9.14
N GLY A 39 -41.29 12.98 -9.40
CA GLY A 39 -41.82 12.46 -10.67
C GLY A 39 -41.48 13.33 -11.88
N ASP A 40 -41.11 14.60 -11.67
CA ASP A 40 -40.57 15.52 -12.68
C ASP A 40 -39.23 15.04 -13.28
N LEU A 41 -38.48 14.23 -12.53
CA LEU A 41 -37.18 13.71 -12.97
C LEU A 41 -37.26 12.38 -13.72
N LEU A 42 -38.44 11.75 -13.74
CA LEU A 42 -38.62 10.39 -14.23
C LEU A 42 -38.41 10.32 -15.75
N ASP A 43 -37.48 9.46 -16.18
CA ASP A 43 -37.47 8.90 -17.54
C ASP A 43 -38.34 7.62 -17.54
N PRO A 44 -39.54 7.65 -18.15
CA PRO A 44 -40.44 6.51 -18.15
C PRO A 44 -40.08 5.46 -19.22
N THR A 45 -39.08 5.72 -20.06
CA THR A 45 -38.72 4.86 -21.20
C THR A 45 -37.82 3.70 -20.77
N ALA A 46 -37.69 2.69 -21.65
CA ALA A 46 -36.73 1.62 -21.43
C ALA A 46 -35.27 2.06 -21.67
N THR A 47 -35.05 3.28 -22.17
CA THR A 47 -33.72 3.85 -22.45
C THR A 47 -32.82 3.82 -21.22
N ALA A 48 -33.36 4.22 -20.06
CA ALA A 48 -32.62 4.25 -18.80
C ALA A 48 -32.15 2.86 -18.34
N ALA A 49 -32.83 1.78 -18.73
CA ALA A 49 -32.48 0.41 -18.33
C ALA A 49 -31.38 -0.22 -19.19
N LEU A 50 -31.09 0.35 -20.37
CA LEU A 50 -30.17 -0.22 -21.35
C LEU A 50 -28.78 -0.59 -20.79
N PRO A 51 -28.12 0.23 -19.95
CA PRO A 51 -26.81 -0.13 -19.41
C PRO A 51 -26.83 -1.47 -18.65
N VAL A 52 -27.80 -1.67 -17.76
CA VAL A 52 -27.93 -2.92 -16.99
C VAL A 52 -28.32 -4.09 -17.88
N LEU A 53 -29.30 -3.90 -18.78
CA LEU A 53 -29.80 -4.98 -19.63
C LEU A 53 -28.73 -5.46 -20.63
N ALA A 54 -27.96 -4.54 -21.23
CA ALA A 54 -26.85 -4.88 -22.12
C ALA A 54 -25.71 -5.59 -21.37
N THR A 55 -25.43 -5.17 -20.14
CA THR A 55 -24.45 -5.83 -19.25
C THR A 55 -24.88 -7.27 -18.95
N LEU A 56 -26.15 -7.49 -18.60
CA LEU A 56 -26.70 -8.82 -18.35
C LEU A 56 -26.65 -9.71 -19.60
N ALA A 57 -27.02 -9.17 -20.76
CA ALA A 57 -26.98 -9.87 -22.04
C ALA A 57 -25.56 -10.32 -22.39
N ALA A 58 -24.56 -9.44 -22.19
CA ALA A 58 -23.15 -9.76 -22.41
C ALA A 58 -22.65 -10.84 -21.43
N ALA A 59 -22.98 -10.72 -20.14
CA ALA A 59 -22.57 -11.69 -19.13
C ALA A 59 -23.09 -13.11 -19.42
N ARG A 60 -24.32 -13.18 -19.94
CA ARG A 60 -24.99 -14.45 -20.28
C ARG A 60 -24.69 -14.94 -21.70
N GLY A 61 -24.12 -14.09 -22.55
CA GLY A 61 -23.96 -14.36 -23.97
C GLY A 61 -25.29 -14.62 -24.68
N GLU A 62 -26.35 -13.91 -24.29
CA GLU A 62 -27.72 -14.08 -24.78
C GLU A 62 -28.22 -12.84 -25.53
N ASP A 63 -28.88 -13.05 -26.66
CA ASP A 63 -29.50 -11.96 -27.41
C ASP A 63 -30.62 -11.31 -26.58
N LEU A 64 -30.73 -9.99 -26.67
CA LEU A 64 -31.68 -9.18 -25.93
C LEU A 64 -32.61 -8.43 -26.89
N HIS A 65 -33.90 -8.74 -26.76
CA HIS A 65 -34.98 -7.97 -27.39
C HIS A 65 -35.73 -7.11 -26.37
N ILE A 66 -36.00 -5.85 -26.69
CA ILE A 66 -36.67 -4.90 -25.80
C ILE A 66 -38.05 -4.51 -26.36
N ASP A 67 -39.12 -4.85 -25.63
CA ASP A 67 -40.52 -4.58 -26.00
C ASP A 67 -40.98 -3.16 -25.62
N ALA A 68 -40.12 -2.18 -25.88
CA ALA A 68 -40.41 -0.78 -25.60
C ALA A 68 -39.60 0.16 -26.50
N PRO A 69 -40.10 1.39 -26.71
CA PRO A 69 -39.32 2.44 -27.34
C PRO A 69 -38.02 2.73 -26.56
N VAL A 70 -36.91 2.83 -27.28
CA VAL A 70 -35.59 3.22 -26.74
C VAL A 70 -34.95 4.32 -27.58
N GLU A 71 -34.18 5.20 -26.96
CA GLU A 71 -33.42 6.22 -27.67
C GLU A 71 -32.36 5.57 -28.60
N PRO A 72 -32.35 5.88 -29.91
CA PRO A 72 -31.44 5.24 -30.88
C PRO A 72 -29.96 5.38 -30.52
N ARG A 73 -29.55 6.55 -30.02
CA ARG A 73 -28.16 6.81 -29.62
C ARG A 73 -27.74 5.92 -28.45
N ARG A 74 -28.61 5.78 -27.44
CA ARG A 74 -28.37 4.89 -26.29
C ARG A 74 -28.35 3.43 -26.70
N LEU A 75 -29.20 3.02 -27.65
CA LEU A 75 -29.18 1.64 -28.18
C LEU A 75 -27.85 1.32 -28.88
N VAL A 76 -27.28 2.26 -29.63
CA VAL A 76 -25.92 2.13 -30.20
C VAL A 76 -24.87 1.99 -29.10
N GLY A 77 -24.94 2.82 -28.05
CA GLY A 77 -24.08 2.72 -26.88
C GLY A 77 -24.18 1.37 -26.18
N ALA A 78 -25.41 0.86 -25.98
CA ALA A 78 -25.69 -0.43 -25.36
C ALA A 78 -25.09 -1.61 -26.15
N ARG A 79 -25.15 -1.57 -27.49
CA ARG A 79 -24.51 -2.57 -28.36
C ARG A 79 -22.98 -2.54 -28.22
N ARG A 80 -22.38 -1.35 -28.18
CA ARG A 80 -20.93 -1.18 -27.96
C ARG A 80 -20.51 -1.70 -26.59
N LEU A 81 -21.30 -1.38 -25.56
CA LEU A 81 -21.07 -1.86 -24.20
C LEU A 81 -21.08 -3.38 -24.17
N ALA A 82 -22.13 -4.01 -24.71
CA ALA A 82 -22.26 -5.45 -24.68
C ALA A 82 -21.14 -6.16 -25.45
N ALA A 83 -20.71 -5.60 -26.59
CA ALA A 83 -19.57 -6.12 -27.34
C ALA A 83 -18.26 -6.05 -26.53
N ALA A 84 -17.95 -4.90 -25.93
CA ALA A 84 -16.74 -4.71 -25.12
C ALA A 84 -16.72 -5.63 -23.89
N LEU A 85 -17.86 -5.77 -23.21
CA LEU A 85 -17.99 -6.67 -22.06
C LEU A 85 -17.92 -8.14 -22.46
N ALA A 86 -18.55 -8.53 -23.58
CA ALA A 86 -18.49 -9.91 -24.05
C ALA A 86 -17.07 -10.32 -24.46
N GLU A 87 -16.34 -9.44 -25.14
CA GLU A 87 -14.92 -9.65 -25.44
C GLU A 87 -14.10 -9.80 -24.16
N ARG A 88 -14.27 -8.89 -23.20
CA ARG A 88 -13.58 -8.90 -21.90
C ARG A 88 -13.83 -10.19 -21.11
N TRP A 89 -15.07 -10.69 -21.14
CA TRP A 89 -15.48 -11.86 -20.37
C TRP A 89 -15.35 -13.17 -21.14
N GLY A 90 -14.92 -13.12 -22.41
CA GLY A 90 -14.84 -14.30 -23.28
C GLY A 90 -16.21 -14.94 -23.55
N SER A 91 -17.30 -14.19 -23.46
CA SER A 91 -18.65 -14.67 -23.76
C SER A 91 -19.04 -14.36 -25.21
N ARG A 92 -20.15 -14.95 -25.67
CA ARG A 92 -20.69 -14.64 -27.00
C ARG A 92 -21.22 -13.20 -27.02
N ALA A 93 -20.77 -12.41 -27.99
CA ALA A 93 -21.33 -11.07 -28.21
C ALA A 93 -22.84 -11.17 -28.54
N PRO A 94 -23.73 -10.56 -27.73
CA PRO A 94 -25.16 -10.64 -27.96
C PRO A 94 -25.61 -9.63 -29.02
N THR A 95 -26.68 -9.95 -29.75
CA THR A 95 -27.45 -8.93 -30.47
C THR A 95 -28.37 -8.20 -29.49
N ILE A 96 -28.52 -6.89 -29.70
CA ILE A 96 -29.44 -6.07 -28.90
C ILE A 96 -30.32 -5.27 -29.86
N ASP A 97 -31.62 -5.45 -29.77
CA ASP A 97 -32.61 -4.75 -30.57
C ASP A 97 -33.85 -4.37 -29.73
N ALA A 98 -34.62 -3.43 -30.26
CA ALA A 98 -35.82 -2.90 -29.61
C ALA A 98 -36.95 -2.87 -30.62
N ALA A 99 -38.18 -3.05 -30.13
CA ALA A 99 -39.39 -3.07 -30.95
C ALA A 99 -39.65 -1.72 -31.63
N ASP A 100 -39.36 -0.62 -30.94
CA ASP A 100 -39.61 0.75 -31.40
C ASP A 100 -38.44 1.69 -31.07
N GLU A 101 -38.32 2.78 -31.82
CA GLU A 101 -37.41 3.89 -31.50
C GLU A 101 -38.17 4.99 -30.75
N ALA A 102 -37.62 5.41 -29.60
CA ALA A 102 -38.07 6.64 -28.96
C ALA A 102 -37.50 7.85 -29.70
N GLY A 103 -38.23 8.97 -29.69
CA GLY A 103 -37.69 10.24 -30.17
C GLY A 103 -36.40 10.62 -29.42
N PRO A 104 -35.49 11.40 -30.04
CA PRO A 104 -34.31 11.87 -29.34
C PRO A 104 -34.74 12.67 -28.10
N GLY A 105 -34.24 12.30 -26.92
CA GLY A 105 -34.46 13.07 -25.71
C GLY A 105 -33.91 14.49 -25.90
N THR A 106 -34.62 15.48 -25.37
CA THR A 106 -34.07 16.84 -25.31
C THR A 106 -33.15 16.89 -24.09
N PRO A 107 -31.85 17.21 -24.25
CA PRO A 107 -30.96 17.35 -23.11
C PRO A 107 -31.49 18.44 -22.17
N GLY A 108 -31.51 18.16 -20.88
CA GLY A 108 -31.79 19.18 -19.88
C GLY A 108 -30.58 20.09 -19.64
N SER A 109 -30.54 20.74 -18.48
CA SER A 109 -29.42 21.59 -18.06
C SER A 109 -28.75 21.14 -16.77
N GLY A 110 -29.31 20.13 -16.09
CA GLY A 110 -28.79 19.65 -14.81
C GLY A 110 -27.49 18.88 -14.94
N VAL A 111 -26.65 18.96 -13.91
CA VAL A 111 -25.44 18.15 -13.75
C VAL A 111 -25.59 17.31 -12.49
N GLY A 112 -25.78 16.00 -12.69
CA GLY A 112 -25.91 15.02 -11.62
C GLY A 112 -24.57 14.40 -11.23
N LEU A 113 -24.32 14.17 -9.95
CA LEU A 113 -23.18 13.39 -9.45
C LEU A 113 -23.66 12.22 -8.60
N PHE A 114 -23.16 11.01 -8.86
CA PHE A 114 -23.30 9.91 -7.91
C PHE A 114 -22.45 10.17 -6.66
N PHE A 115 -23.11 10.27 -5.51
CA PHE A 115 -22.49 10.70 -4.26
C PHE A 115 -22.66 9.65 -3.17
N SER A 116 -21.54 9.31 -2.52
CA SER A 116 -21.50 8.30 -1.46
C SER A 116 -20.85 8.77 -0.16
N ARG A 117 -20.33 10.01 -0.12
CA ARG A 117 -19.36 10.52 0.88
C ARG A 117 -18.03 9.76 0.93
N GLY A 118 -17.77 8.85 0.00
CA GLY A 118 -16.45 8.28 -0.17
C GLY A 118 -15.46 9.28 -0.79
N VAL A 119 -14.16 9.01 -0.64
CA VAL A 119 -13.06 9.82 -1.21
C VAL A 119 -13.29 10.15 -2.67
N ASP A 120 -13.69 9.18 -3.50
CA ASP A 120 -13.82 9.37 -4.96
C ASP A 120 -14.94 10.36 -5.29
N SER A 121 -16.13 10.13 -4.72
CA SER A 121 -17.27 11.03 -4.92
C SER A 121 -17.06 12.41 -4.32
N TRP A 122 -16.35 12.52 -3.18
CA TRP A 122 -15.99 13.82 -2.62
C TRP A 122 -14.99 14.56 -3.51
N SER A 123 -13.94 13.88 -3.97
CA SER A 123 -12.95 14.49 -4.85
C SER A 123 -13.59 14.99 -6.15
N THR A 124 -14.54 14.25 -6.72
CA THR A 124 -15.29 14.70 -7.90
C THR A 124 -16.25 15.85 -7.59
N LEU A 125 -16.93 15.80 -6.44
CA LEU A 125 -17.82 16.88 -6.01
C LEU A 125 -17.08 18.22 -5.88
N LEU A 126 -15.89 18.22 -5.27
CA LEU A 126 -15.09 19.44 -5.10
C LEU A 126 -14.70 20.08 -6.44
N ASP A 127 -14.33 19.27 -7.45
CA ASP A 127 -14.06 19.78 -8.80
C ASP A 127 -15.31 20.38 -9.45
N LEU A 128 -16.46 19.70 -9.34
CA LEU A 128 -17.72 20.18 -9.89
C LEU A 128 -18.24 21.43 -9.15
N LEU A 129 -17.95 21.59 -7.86
CA LEU A 129 -18.23 22.83 -7.12
C LEU A 129 -17.31 23.97 -7.54
N ALA A 130 -16.13 23.69 -8.06
CA ALA A 130 -15.23 24.72 -8.60
C ALA A 130 -15.50 25.03 -10.09
N ALA A 131 -16.27 24.18 -10.79
CA ALA A 131 -16.53 24.30 -12.21
C ALA A 131 -17.31 25.57 -12.60
N PRO A 132 -17.17 26.06 -13.84
CA PRO A 132 -17.94 27.19 -14.34
C PRO A 132 -19.45 26.89 -14.36
N GLU A 133 -20.26 27.95 -14.47
CA GLU A 133 -21.71 27.84 -14.66
C GLU A 133 -22.03 26.98 -15.89
N GLY A 134 -23.03 26.09 -15.76
CA GLY A 134 -23.38 25.10 -16.78
C GLY A 134 -22.64 23.75 -16.65
N GLU A 135 -21.48 23.71 -15.99
CA GLU A 135 -20.75 22.47 -15.68
C GLU A 135 -20.78 22.12 -14.19
N ARG A 136 -21.14 23.10 -13.36
CA ARG A 136 -21.30 22.96 -11.92
C ARG A 136 -22.39 21.95 -11.58
N VAL A 137 -22.10 21.08 -10.60
CA VAL A 137 -23.07 20.13 -10.06
C VAL A 137 -24.31 20.85 -9.55
N THR A 138 -25.48 20.35 -9.93
CA THR A 138 -26.78 20.85 -9.47
C THR A 138 -27.50 19.84 -8.58
N ARG A 139 -27.14 18.56 -8.68
CA ARG A 139 -27.83 17.48 -7.95
C ARG A 139 -26.90 16.32 -7.60
N LEU A 140 -27.12 15.77 -6.41
CA LEU A 140 -26.50 14.53 -5.95
C LEU A 140 -27.47 13.35 -6.11
N TYR A 141 -26.96 12.20 -6.54
CA TYR A 141 -27.69 10.94 -6.61
C TYR A 141 -27.03 9.93 -5.67
N THR A 142 -27.83 9.31 -4.80
CA THR A 142 -27.39 8.18 -4.00
C THR A 142 -28.26 6.98 -4.30
N VAL A 143 -27.65 5.80 -4.38
CA VAL A 143 -28.32 4.59 -4.86
C VAL A 143 -28.20 3.51 -3.79
N HIS A 144 -29.34 3.09 -3.24
CA HIS A 144 -29.43 1.88 -2.44
C HIS A 144 -29.53 0.66 -3.35
N HIS A 145 -28.72 -0.36 -3.07
CA HIS A 145 -28.80 -1.62 -3.80
C HIS A 145 -29.68 -2.60 -3.02
N SER A 146 -30.90 -2.85 -3.50
CA SER A 146 -31.86 -3.75 -2.87
C SER A 146 -31.55 -5.22 -3.19
N SER A 147 -30.47 -5.75 -2.61
CA SER A 147 -30.27 -7.20 -2.50
C SER A 147 -30.91 -7.79 -1.23
N GLY A 148 -31.38 -6.94 -0.31
CA GLY A 148 -32.03 -7.32 0.95
C GLY A 148 -32.88 -6.18 1.55
N PRO A 149 -33.46 -6.35 2.76
CA PRO A 149 -34.28 -5.34 3.40
C PRO A 149 -33.48 -4.08 3.73
N PHE A 150 -34.13 -2.92 3.63
CA PHE A 150 -33.54 -1.64 4.05
C PHE A 150 -33.29 -1.68 5.56
N ARG A 151 -32.05 -1.47 5.98
CA ARG A 151 -31.64 -1.58 7.38
C ARG A 151 -31.65 -0.20 8.05
N PRO A 152 -31.81 -0.13 9.39
CA PRO A 152 -31.67 1.14 10.12
C PRO A 152 -30.38 1.89 9.78
N ILE A 153 -29.28 1.16 9.57
CA ILE A 153 -28.01 1.77 9.20
C ILE A 153 -28.01 2.43 7.83
N ASP A 154 -28.77 1.91 6.88
CA ASP A 154 -28.89 2.51 5.55
C ASP A 154 -29.56 3.89 5.66
N ALA A 155 -30.53 4.04 6.58
CA ALA A 155 -31.17 5.32 6.91
C ALA A 155 -30.16 6.34 7.47
N GLU A 156 -29.26 5.90 8.36
CA GLU A 156 -28.25 6.77 8.96
C GLU A 156 -27.21 7.23 7.91
N ILE A 157 -26.75 6.32 7.04
CA ILE A 157 -25.86 6.64 5.92
C ILE A 157 -26.52 7.69 5.03
N PHE A 158 -27.80 7.51 4.71
CA PHE A 158 -28.57 8.39 3.84
C PHE A 158 -28.81 9.76 4.49
N SER A 159 -29.03 9.80 5.81
CA SER A 159 -29.10 11.06 6.57
C SER A 159 -27.78 11.83 6.50
N GLY A 160 -26.65 11.13 6.47
CA GLY A 160 -25.34 11.72 6.27
C GLY A 160 -25.17 12.35 4.89
N HIS A 161 -25.66 11.69 3.83
CA HIS A 161 -25.68 12.26 2.48
C HIS A 161 -26.55 13.52 2.43
N ARG A 162 -27.72 13.50 3.07
CA ARG A 162 -28.63 14.65 3.14
C ARG A 162 -27.99 15.86 3.82
N ARG A 163 -27.33 15.66 4.96
CA ARG A 163 -26.65 16.74 5.68
C ARG A 163 -25.57 17.43 4.84
N VAL A 164 -24.87 16.67 4.00
CA VAL A 164 -23.89 17.24 3.06
C VAL A 164 -24.57 18.06 1.98
N ALA A 165 -25.63 17.52 1.38
CA ALA A 165 -26.41 18.22 0.37
C ALA A 165 -26.99 19.54 0.92
N GLU A 166 -27.58 19.50 2.13
CA GLU A 166 -28.08 20.69 2.83
C GLU A 166 -26.98 21.73 3.09
N ALA A 167 -25.81 21.29 3.58
CA ALA A 167 -24.69 22.18 3.85
C ALA A 167 -24.10 22.85 2.59
N LEU A 168 -24.26 22.21 1.43
CA LEU A 168 -23.81 22.71 0.14
C LEU A 168 -24.93 23.36 -0.68
N GLU A 169 -26.14 23.44 -0.13
CA GLU A 169 -27.35 23.93 -0.83
C GLU A 169 -27.61 23.18 -2.15
N LEU A 170 -27.29 21.90 -2.19
CA LEU A 170 -27.51 21.01 -3.32
C LEU A 170 -28.78 20.18 -3.13
N ASP A 171 -29.46 19.92 -4.24
CA ASP A 171 -30.53 18.94 -4.30
C ASP A 171 -29.95 17.51 -4.22
N ILE A 172 -30.68 16.58 -3.58
CA ILE A 172 -30.29 15.18 -3.47
C ILE A 172 -31.47 14.23 -3.72
N VAL A 173 -31.23 13.22 -4.56
CA VAL A 173 -32.20 12.18 -4.91
C VAL A 173 -31.73 10.83 -4.40
N PHE A 174 -32.58 10.19 -3.61
CA PHE A 174 -32.38 8.84 -3.08
C PHE A 174 -33.06 7.82 -3.99
N LEU A 175 -32.27 6.98 -4.63
CA LEU A 175 -32.74 5.92 -5.50
C LEU A 175 -32.55 4.56 -4.84
N SER A 176 -33.33 3.57 -5.26
CA SER A 176 -33.02 2.16 -5.00
C SER A 176 -33.15 1.32 -6.26
N THR A 177 -32.40 0.22 -6.35
CA THR A 177 -32.47 -0.69 -7.50
C THR A 177 -32.30 -2.16 -7.13
N THR A 178 -32.96 -3.06 -7.87
CA THR A 178 -32.80 -4.52 -7.73
C THR A 178 -31.72 -5.11 -8.64
N ALA A 179 -31.01 -4.30 -9.44
CA ALA A 179 -30.09 -4.77 -10.48
C ALA A 179 -29.04 -5.78 -10.01
N ARG A 180 -28.58 -5.69 -8.75
CA ARG A 180 -27.65 -6.68 -8.17
C ARG A 180 -28.23 -8.10 -8.10
N ARG A 181 -29.55 -8.26 -7.94
CA ARG A 181 -30.21 -9.58 -8.00
C ARG A 181 -30.09 -10.24 -9.38
N LEU A 182 -29.89 -9.44 -10.43
CA LEU A 182 -29.66 -9.93 -11.79
C LEU A 182 -28.18 -10.20 -12.07
N LEU A 183 -27.30 -9.33 -11.56
CA LEU A 183 -25.90 -9.30 -11.99
C LEU A 183 -24.94 -10.02 -11.04
N ASP A 184 -25.18 -10.00 -9.72
CA ASP A 184 -24.32 -10.69 -8.74
C ASP A 184 -24.18 -12.21 -9.04
N PRO A 185 -25.19 -12.93 -9.56
CA PRO A 185 -25.05 -14.34 -9.94
C PRO A 185 -24.15 -14.59 -11.16
N VAL A 186 -23.92 -13.59 -12.00
CA VAL A 186 -23.23 -13.78 -13.30
C VAL A 186 -21.91 -13.04 -13.39
N GLN A 187 -21.71 -11.94 -12.65
CA GLN A 187 -20.48 -11.16 -12.67
C GLN A 187 -20.19 -10.48 -11.32
N PRO A 188 -18.90 -10.33 -10.93
CA PRO A 188 -18.53 -9.57 -9.73
C PRO A 188 -18.95 -8.10 -9.82
N TRP A 189 -19.37 -7.52 -8.69
CA TRP A 189 -19.84 -6.13 -8.62
C TRP A 189 -18.90 -5.10 -9.21
N ILE A 190 -17.59 -5.23 -8.96
CA ILE A 190 -16.56 -4.30 -9.46
C ILE A 190 -16.54 -4.21 -11.00
N GLN A 191 -17.07 -5.22 -11.70
CA GLN A 191 -17.13 -5.26 -13.16
C GLN A 191 -18.45 -4.71 -13.72
N VAL A 192 -19.47 -4.53 -12.88
CA VAL A 192 -20.84 -4.15 -13.30
C VAL A 192 -21.42 -2.93 -12.60
N ALA A 193 -20.70 -2.34 -11.62
CA ALA A 193 -21.19 -1.25 -10.80
C ALA A 193 -21.60 -0.01 -11.62
N ALA A 194 -20.76 0.45 -12.57
CA ALA A 194 -21.05 1.63 -13.37
C ALA A 194 -22.33 1.50 -14.22
N PRO A 195 -22.56 0.43 -15.02
CA PRO A 195 -23.84 0.25 -15.70
C PRO A 195 -25.05 0.29 -14.76
N VAL A 196 -24.93 -0.30 -13.56
CA VAL A 196 -26.01 -0.29 -12.56
C VAL A 196 -26.31 1.10 -12.04
N LEU A 197 -25.29 1.84 -11.62
CA LEU A 197 -25.44 3.19 -11.11
C LEU A 197 -26.02 4.11 -12.19
N VAL A 198 -25.42 4.10 -13.39
CA VAL A 198 -25.85 4.91 -14.53
C VAL A 198 -27.30 4.62 -14.90
N SER A 199 -27.71 3.35 -14.94
CA SER A 199 -29.10 3.00 -15.22
C SER A 199 -30.08 3.58 -14.18
N ALA A 200 -29.74 3.51 -12.89
CA ALA A 200 -30.55 4.11 -11.84
C ALA A 200 -30.62 5.65 -11.99
N GLY A 201 -29.48 6.31 -12.20
CA GLY A 201 -29.43 7.77 -12.37
C GLY A 201 -30.18 8.26 -13.62
N LEU A 202 -30.07 7.55 -14.74
CA LEU A 202 -30.82 7.86 -15.96
C LEU A 202 -32.33 7.75 -15.76
N THR A 203 -32.79 6.80 -14.93
CA THR A 203 -34.23 6.65 -14.61
C THR A 203 -34.79 7.89 -13.91
N ALA A 204 -33.95 8.63 -13.18
CA ALA A 204 -34.30 9.86 -12.48
C ALA A 204 -33.52 11.08 -13.04
N GLY A 205 -33.23 11.07 -14.34
CA GLY A 205 -32.33 12.02 -15.00
C GLY A 205 -32.95 12.78 -16.16
N ALA A 206 -34.28 12.88 -16.25
CA ALA A 206 -34.97 13.50 -17.39
C ALA A 206 -34.59 14.97 -17.64
N ASP A 207 -34.13 15.69 -16.61
CA ASP A 207 -33.71 17.09 -16.66
C ASP A 207 -32.18 17.29 -16.73
N LEU A 208 -31.40 16.20 -16.85
CA LEU A 208 -29.95 16.27 -16.88
C LEU A 208 -29.44 16.57 -18.30
N ALA A 209 -28.41 17.41 -18.36
CA ALA A 209 -27.47 17.43 -19.48
C ALA A 209 -26.40 16.35 -19.29
N ARG A 210 -25.93 16.19 -18.04
CA ARG A 210 -24.76 15.37 -17.70
C ARG A 210 -24.97 14.60 -16.40
N LEU A 211 -24.49 13.35 -16.38
CA LEU A 211 -24.45 12.48 -15.22
C LEU A 211 -23.01 12.01 -14.98
N VAL A 212 -22.45 12.36 -13.84
CA VAL A 212 -21.04 12.13 -13.49
C VAL A 212 -20.93 10.95 -12.54
N LEU A 213 -20.06 9.99 -12.89
CA LEU A 213 -19.66 8.89 -12.02
C LEU A 213 -18.15 8.99 -11.75
N SER A 214 -17.74 9.06 -10.50
CA SER A 214 -16.32 9.10 -10.13
C SER A 214 -15.57 7.86 -10.63
N SER A 215 -14.38 8.06 -11.21
CA SER A 215 -13.56 6.93 -11.68
C SER A 215 -13.01 6.11 -10.51
N GLU A 216 -12.70 4.84 -10.77
CA GLU A 216 -12.04 3.96 -9.79
C GLU A 216 -10.51 4.19 -9.75
N GLY A 217 -9.92 4.91 -10.69
CA GLY A 217 -8.48 5.20 -10.72
C GLY A 217 -8.06 5.99 -11.96
N PRO A 218 -6.74 6.21 -12.15
CA PRO A 218 -6.23 6.90 -13.32
C PRO A 218 -6.56 6.15 -14.62
N GLU A 219 -7.04 6.84 -15.65
CA GLU A 219 -7.34 6.31 -16.99
C GLU A 219 -6.14 5.63 -17.67
N SER A 220 -4.92 6.02 -17.31
CA SER A 220 -3.67 5.40 -17.78
C SER A 220 -3.47 3.97 -17.27
N THR A 221 -4.25 3.54 -16.28
CA THR A 221 -4.17 2.19 -15.73
C THR A 221 -5.07 1.25 -16.52
N PRO A 222 -4.57 0.15 -17.12
CA PRO A 222 -5.41 -0.86 -17.75
C PRO A 222 -6.45 -1.35 -16.74
N SER A 223 -7.71 -0.96 -16.94
CA SER A 223 -8.78 -1.24 -16.00
C SER A 223 -9.71 -2.29 -16.60
N GLY A 224 -9.72 -3.48 -16.01
CA GLY A 224 -10.80 -4.47 -16.18
C GLY A 224 -12.06 -4.13 -15.39
N THR A 225 -12.22 -2.89 -14.93
CA THR A 225 -13.31 -2.46 -14.03
C THR A 225 -14.52 -1.91 -14.78
N SER A 226 -15.60 -1.66 -14.04
CA SER A 226 -16.81 -1.06 -14.57
C SER A 226 -16.63 0.40 -15.04
N THR A 227 -15.60 1.11 -14.57
CA THR A 227 -15.32 2.51 -14.99
C THR A 227 -14.24 2.64 -16.07
N GLY A 228 -13.86 1.53 -16.71
CA GLY A 228 -12.93 1.53 -17.84
C GLY A 228 -13.39 2.41 -19.01
N HIS A 229 -12.45 2.98 -19.75
CA HIS A 229 -12.73 3.94 -20.83
C HIS A 229 -13.67 3.37 -21.91
N ASP A 230 -13.50 2.10 -22.28
CA ASP A 230 -14.35 1.39 -23.23
C ASP A 230 -15.80 1.27 -22.75
N VAL A 231 -16.00 0.97 -21.46
CA VAL A 231 -17.32 0.89 -20.82
C VAL A 231 -17.95 2.27 -20.72
N MET A 232 -17.22 3.25 -20.18
CA MET A 232 -17.72 4.60 -19.92
C MET A 232 -18.08 5.34 -21.21
N THR A 233 -17.26 5.22 -22.26
CA THR A 233 -17.56 5.80 -23.58
C THR A 233 -18.80 5.16 -24.21
N ALA A 234 -19.00 3.85 -24.03
CA ALA A 234 -20.18 3.16 -24.54
C ALA A 234 -21.47 3.59 -23.82
N ILE A 235 -21.47 3.61 -22.48
CA ILE A 235 -22.65 4.04 -21.70
C ILE A 235 -22.90 5.55 -21.77
N GLY A 236 -21.88 6.35 -22.10
CA GLY A 236 -21.91 7.79 -22.31
C GLY A 236 -22.82 8.29 -23.43
N THR A 237 -23.20 7.42 -24.36
CA THR A 237 -23.89 7.83 -25.61
C THR A 237 -25.40 8.03 -25.40
N GLY A 238 -25.92 9.25 -25.58
CA GLY A 238 -27.36 9.55 -25.65
C GLY A 238 -27.67 11.01 -25.31
N ALA A 239 -28.93 11.32 -24.97
CA ALA A 239 -29.36 12.68 -24.64
C ALA A 239 -28.71 13.22 -23.35
N VAL A 240 -28.64 12.39 -22.31
CA VAL A 240 -27.85 12.65 -21.09
C VAL A 240 -26.43 12.12 -21.31
N GLU A 241 -25.44 13.01 -21.27
CA GLU A 241 -24.03 12.64 -21.35
C GLU A 241 -23.60 11.97 -20.04
N VAL A 242 -23.06 10.75 -20.12
CA VAL A 242 -22.47 10.10 -18.92
C VAL A 242 -20.97 10.23 -19.00
N VAL A 243 -20.36 10.82 -17.97
CA VAL A 243 -18.92 11.11 -17.94
C VAL A 243 -18.26 10.56 -16.68
N THR A 244 -16.97 10.30 -16.81
CA THR A 244 -16.11 9.84 -15.72
C THR A 244 -15.56 11.05 -14.95
N GLY A 245 -15.74 11.04 -13.63
CA GLY A 245 -15.20 12.06 -12.73
C GLY A 245 -13.75 11.77 -12.35
N ASN A 246 -12.89 12.80 -12.45
CA ASN A 246 -11.49 12.84 -12.02
C ASN A 246 -10.61 11.70 -12.56
N PRO A 247 -10.68 11.37 -13.86
CA PRO A 247 -9.99 10.21 -14.42
C PRO A 247 -8.47 10.29 -14.36
N SER A 248 -7.86 11.43 -14.03
CA SER A 248 -6.40 11.58 -13.97
C SER A 248 -5.82 11.37 -12.57
N ARG A 249 -6.62 11.50 -11.49
CA ARG A 249 -6.10 11.48 -10.12
C ARG A 249 -5.93 10.06 -9.61
N THR A 250 -4.73 9.78 -9.10
CA THR A 250 -4.43 8.63 -8.24
C THR A 250 -5.24 8.69 -6.95
N ARG A 251 -5.27 7.58 -6.24
CA ARG A 251 -5.98 7.51 -4.96
C ARG A 251 -5.40 8.47 -3.91
N ALA A 252 -4.07 8.56 -3.82
CA ALA A 252 -3.40 9.46 -2.87
C ALA A 252 -3.73 10.93 -3.18
N GLU A 253 -3.72 11.33 -4.44
CA GLU A 253 -4.09 12.70 -4.87
C GLU A 253 -5.54 13.04 -4.53
N ARG A 254 -6.46 12.07 -4.66
CA ARG A 254 -7.86 12.28 -4.25
C ARG A 254 -7.99 12.48 -2.74
N VAL A 255 -7.26 11.71 -1.95
CA VAL A 255 -7.26 11.89 -0.49
C VAL A 255 -6.70 13.26 -0.12
N ALA A 256 -5.59 13.68 -0.71
CA ALA A 256 -5.03 15.01 -0.51
C ALA A 256 -6.01 16.13 -0.90
N HIS A 257 -6.73 15.95 -2.02
CA HIS A 257 -7.75 16.90 -2.45
C HIS A 257 -8.94 16.99 -1.47
N VAL A 258 -9.42 15.86 -0.97
CA VAL A 258 -10.47 15.80 0.06
C VAL A 258 -10.01 16.41 1.39
N LEU A 259 -8.75 16.20 1.76
CA LEU A 259 -8.17 16.77 2.98
C LEU A 259 -8.13 18.31 2.96
N GLY A 260 -8.05 18.90 1.75
CA GLY A 260 -8.09 20.35 1.56
C GLY A 260 -9.43 21.01 1.85
N ASP A 261 -10.53 20.25 1.99
CA ASP A 261 -11.86 20.77 2.30
C ASP A 261 -12.36 20.31 3.69
N PRO A 262 -12.65 21.24 4.63
CA PRO A 262 -13.05 20.89 5.99
C PRO A 262 -14.35 20.08 6.06
N LEU A 263 -15.35 20.37 5.21
CA LEU A 263 -16.63 19.66 5.20
C LEU A 263 -16.44 18.24 4.65
N ALA A 264 -15.71 18.10 3.55
CA ALA A 264 -15.39 16.82 2.95
C ALA A 264 -14.65 15.92 3.93
N ARG A 265 -13.61 16.45 4.59
CA ARG A 265 -12.84 15.70 5.60
C ARG A 265 -13.66 15.33 6.84
N ALA A 266 -14.56 16.20 7.30
CA ALA A 266 -15.39 15.97 8.49
C ALA A 266 -16.53 14.97 8.25
N THR A 267 -16.98 14.82 7.00
CA THR A 267 -18.14 13.98 6.64
C THR A 267 -17.75 12.75 5.82
N LEU A 268 -16.45 12.52 5.62
CA LEU A 268 -15.89 11.39 4.89
C LEU A 268 -16.40 10.05 5.45
N GLN A 269 -17.01 9.24 4.59
CA GLN A 269 -17.45 7.89 4.92
C GLN A 269 -17.00 6.93 3.80
N VAL A 270 -16.06 6.05 4.12
CA VAL A 270 -15.56 5.02 3.21
C VAL A 270 -16.02 3.62 3.60
N CYS A 271 -16.33 3.38 4.87
CA CYS A 271 -16.69 2.06 5.37
C CYS A 271 -18.02 1.56 4.81
N TRP A 272 -18.04 0.29 4.40
CA TRP A 272 -19.24 -0.44 4.01
C TRP A 272 -19.42 -1.75 4.79
N GLU A 273 -18.35 -2.29 5.39
CA GLU A 273 -18.32 -3.58 6.10
C GLU A 273 -18.73 -3.46 7.57
N GLY A 274 -18.37 -2.34 8.22
CA GLY A 274 -18.58 -2.17 9.66
C GLY A 274 -20.04 -2.09 10.08
N LEU A 275 -20.96 -1.96 9.12
CA LEU A 275 -22.38 -1.71 9.37
C LEU A 275 -22.59 -0.53 10.35
N THR A 276 -21.75 0.51 10.21
CA THR A 276 -21.84 1.77 10.95
C THR A 276 -22.07 2.94 9.98
N ALA A 277 -22.63 4.05 10.46
CA ALA A 277 -22.78 5.28 9.68
C ALA A 277 -21.47 6.09 9.59
N GLY A 278 -20.44 5.65 10.33
CA GLY A 278 -19.09 6.20 10.37
C GLY A 278 -18.09 5.27 9.68
N ASN A 279 -16.85 5.25 10.18
CA ASN A 279 -15.80 4.41 9.61
C ASN A 279 -15.23 3.47 10.67
N CYS A 280 -15.36 2.15 10.48
CA CYS A 280 -14.90 1.19 11.48
C CYS A 280 -13.39 1.17 11.72
N GLY A 281 -12.59 1.71 10.80
CA GLY A 281 -11.12 1.68 10.93
C GLY A 281 -10.51 0.27 10.90
N ARG A 282 -11.26 -0.79 10.61
CA ARG A 282 -10.77 -2.19 10.66
C ARG A 282 -10.73 -2.89 9.32
N CYS A 283 -11.61 -2.53 8.39
CA CYS A 283 -11.65 -3.17 7.08
C CYS A 283 -10.55 -2.66 6.15
N LEU A 284 -10.27 -3.42 5.08
CA LEU A 284 -9.31 -3.07 4.03
C LEU A 284 -9.52 -1.63 3.53
N LYS A 285 -10.75 -1.26 3.19
CA LYS A 285 -11.06 0.08 2.66
C LYS A 285 -10.79 1.19 3.67
N CYS A 286 -11.05 0.96 4.96
CA CYS A 286 -10.75 1.93 6.01
C CYS A 286 -9.24 2.07 6.21
N GLN A 287 -8.51 0.96 6.41
CA GLN A 287 -7.06 1.01 6.64
C GLN A 287 -6.30 1.57 5.44
N HIS A 288 -6.71 1.24 4.21
CA HIS A 288 -6.12 1.86 3.02
C HIS A 288 -6.38 3.37 2.97
N THR A 289 -7.59 3.82 3.30
CA THR A 289 -7.89 5.26 3.37
C THR A 289 -7.11 5.96 4.47
N LEU A 290 -6.96 5.34 5.65
CA LEU A 290 -6.16 5.84 6.76
C LEU A 290 -4.68 5.97 6.37
N GLY A 291 -4.11 4.95 5.71
CA GLY A 291 -2.76 5.03 5.15
C GLY A 291 -2.59 6.14 4.11
N ALA A 292 -3.61 6.35 3.25
CA ALA A 292 -3.59 7.43 2.28
C ALA A 292 -3.72 8.82 2.95
N LEU A 293 -4.45 8.95 4.07
CA LEU A 293 -4.51 10.19 4.87
C LEU A 293 -3.15 10.50 5.50
N VAL A 294 -2.45 9.48 6.00
CA VAL A 294 -1.06 9.60 6.48
C VAL A 294 -0.14 10.08 5.35
N LEU A 295 -0.20 9.44 4.17
CA LEU A 295 0.58 9.89 3.00
C LEU A 295 0.30 11.34 2.61
N ALA A 296 -0.95 11.76 2.71
CA ALA A 296 -1.37 13.13 2.40
C ALA A 296 -0.98 14.15 3.49
N GLY A 297 -0.40 13.71 4.62
CA GLY A 297 0.03 14.58 5.71
C GLY A 297 -1.11 15.06 6.61
N ASP A 298 -2.19 14.30 6.75
CA ASP A 298 -3.25 14.62 7.72
C ASP A 298 -2.69 14.61 9.14
N PRO A 299 -2.81 15.71 9.93
CA PRO A 299 -2.32 15.76 11.30
C PRO A 299 -3.12 14.88 12.27
N ASP A 300 -4.34 14.48 11.92
CA ASP A 300 -5.18 13.57 12.71
C ASP A 300 -5.90 12.57 11.77
N PRO A 301 -5.16 11.58 11.22
CA PRO A 301 -5.71 10.64 10.26
C PRO A 301 -6.83 9.77 10.88
N ALA A 302 -6.81 9.57 12.20
CA ALA A 302 -7.82 8.78 12.91
C ALA A 302 -9.17 9.52 13.07
N ARG A 303 -9.22 10.84 12.87
CA ARG A 303 -10.47 11.62 13.02
C ARG A 303 -11.58 11.07 12.14
N GLY A 304 -12.71 10.70 12.75
CA GLY A 304 -13.87 10.15 12.05
C GLY A 304 -13.79 8.65 11.76
N PHE A 305 -12.82 7.96 12.36
CA PHE A 305 -12.69 6.50 12.36
C PHE A 305 -12.72 5.97 13.79
N ASP A 306 -13.37 4.82 13.99
CA ASP A 306 -13.41 4.13 15.29
C ASP A 306 -12.02 3.59 15.68
N HIS A 307 -11.18 3.30 14.67
CA HIS A 307 -9.80 2.87 14.81
C HIS A 307 -8.89 3.61 13.84
N GLY A 308 -7.72 4.05 14.32
CA GLY A 308 -6.71 4.73 13.51
C GLY A 308 -5.92 3.77 12.59
N PRO A 309 -4.90 4.30 11.87
CA PRO A 309 -4.00 3.44 11.11
C PRO A 309 -3.28 2.46 12.05
N ASP A 310 -3.39 1.16 11.77
CA ASP A 310 -2.91 0.12 12.69
C ASP A 310 -2.19 -1.01 11.91
N PRO A 311 -0.87 -1.18 12.10
CA PRO A 311 -0.10 -2.26 11.47
C PRO A 311 -0.64 -3.66 11.77
N ALA A 312 -1.17 -3.91 12.97
CA ALA A 312 -1.69 -5.22 13.34
C ALA A 312 -2.99 -5.56 12.60
N ILE A 313 -3.85 -4.55 12.40
CA ILE A 313 -5.05 -4.70 11.56
C ILE A 313 -4.64 -5.00 10.12
N VAL A 314 -3.69 -4.25 9.56
CA VAL A 314 -3.21 -4.45 8.18
C VAL A 314 -2.58 -5.83 8.01
N ALA A 315 -1.76 -6.27 8.98
CA ALA A 315 -1.15 -7.60 8.96
C ALA A 315 -2.19 -8.74 8.96
N GLY A 316 -3.35 -8.53 9.59
CA GLY A 316 -4.46 -9.48 9.64
C GLY A 316 -5.40 -9.46 8.44
N LEU A 317 -5.22 -8.56 7.46
CA LEU A 317 -6.05 -8.52 6.25
C LEU A 317 -5.81 -9.76 5.39
N ASP A 318 -6.86 -10.24 4.72
CA ASP A 318 -6.78 -11.36 3.80
C ASP A 318 -5.93 -10.98 2.57
N PRO A 319 -4.72 -11.56 2.40
CA PRO A 319 -3.84 -11.23 1.28
C PRO A 319 -4.48 -11.53 -0.08
N ALA A 320 -5.39 -12.49 -0.18
CA ALA A 320 -6.09 -12.82 -1.42
C ALA A 320 -7.04 -11.70 -1.87
N VAL A 321 -7.53 -10.87 -0.93
CA VAL A 321 -8.40 -9.72 -1.21
C VAL A 321 -7.58 -8.44 -1.44
N VAL A 322 -6.38 -8.35 -0.86
CA VAL A 322 -5.48 -7.19 -1.03
C VAL A 322 -4.75 -7.23 -2.37
N ALA A 323 -4.10 -8.35 -2.69
CA ALA A 323 -3.20 -8.47 -3.84
C ALA A 323 -3.15 -9.87 -4.46
N GLY A 324 -4.20 -10.67 -4.24
CA GLY A 324 -4.33 -12.01 -4.82
C GLY A 324 -4.35 -12.02 -6.35
N PRO A 325 -4.14 -13.19 -6.99
CA PRO A 325 -4.07 -13.31 -8.46
C PRO A 325 -5.36 -12.92 -9.20
N HIS A 326 -6.50 -12.89 -8.49
CA HIS A 326 -7.79 -12.48 -9.04
C HIS A 326 -8.16 -11.03 -8.70
N VAL A 327 -7.31 -10.31 -7.97
CA VAL A 327 -7.54 -8.90 -7.63
C VAL A 327 -7.19 -8.04 -8.86
N PRO A 328 -8.08 -7.13 -9.30
CA PRO A 328 -7.77 -6.24 -10.41
C PRO A 328 -6.52 -5.40 -10.15
N ALA A 329 -5.66 -5.23 -11.16
CA ALA A 329 -4.42 -4.47 -11.06
C ALA A 329 -4.60 -3.05 -10.50
N VAL A 330 -5.73 -2.40 -10.83
CA VAL A 330 -6.07 -1.07 -10.29
C VAL A 330 -6.25 -1.07 -8.78
N GLN A 331 -6.82 -2.13 -8.19
CA GLN A 331 -7.00 -2.22 -6.74
C GLN A 331 -5.65 -2.44 -6.04
N VAL A 332 -4.76 -3.23 -6.63
CA VAL A 332 -3.38 -3.38 -6.13
C VAL A 332 -2.65 -2.04 -6.21
N ALA A 333 -2.74 -1.34 -7.34
CA ALA A 333 -2.10 -0.04 -7.56
C ALA A 333 -2.53 1.03 -6.53
N MET A 334 -3.74 0.91 -5.96
CA MET A 334 -4.19 1.82 -4.89
C MET A 334 -3.40 1.67 -3.58
N VAL A 335 -2.96 0.45 -3.24
CA VAL A 335 -2.29 0.16 -1.97
C VAL A 335 -0.76 0.13 -2.09
N GLN A 336 -0.22 0.06 -3.30
CA GLN A 336 1.24 0.08 -3.55
C GLN A 336 1.95 1.32 -2.96
N PRO A 337 1.42 2.55 -3.08
CA PRO A 337 2.06 3.71 -2.45
C PRO A 337 2.14 3.60 -0.92
N LEU A 338 1.23 2.85 -0.27
CA LEU A 338 1.30 2.65 1.18
C LEU A 338 2.51 1.79 1.58
N ALA A 339 2.90 0.86 0.71
CA ALA A 339 4.07 0.00 0.87
C ALA A 339 5.39 0.74 0.56
N ALA A 340 5.35 1.69 -0.36
CA ALA A 340 6.53 2.38 -0.88
C ALA A 340 6.83 3.71 -0.15
N ASP A 341 5.80 4.52 0.05
CA ASP A 341 5.95 5.97 0.23
C ASP A 341 5.52 6.47 1.62
N LEU A 342 5.03 5.58 2.51
CA LEU A 342 4.64 5.98 3.87
C LEU A 342 5.84 6.61 4.60
N PRO A 343 5.63 7.71 5.36
CA PRO A 343 6.70 8.37 6.09
C PRO A 343 7.42 7.45 7.08
N PRO A 344 8.72 7.68 7.38
CA PRO A 344 9.51 6.83 8.29
C PRO A 344 8.90 6.61 9.68
N GLU A 345 8.20 7.61 10.23
CA GLU A 345 7.48 7.52 11.51
C GLU A 345 6.33 6.50 11.49
N HIS A 346 5.86 6.10 10.30
CA HIS A 346 4.85 5.07 10.06
C HIS A 346 5.44 3.78 9.49
N GLU A 347 6.71 3.50 9.76
CA GLU A 347 7.44 2.32 9.25
C GLU A 347 6.72 1.00 9.51
N ALA A 348 6.17 0.80 10.71
CA ALA A 348 5.44 -0.43 11.04
C ALA A 348 4.22 -0.64 10.13
N LEU A 349 3.50 0.45 9.80
CA LEU A 349 2.35 0.41 8.92
C LEU A 349 2.77 0.14 7.47
N ARG A 350 3.85 0.80 7.02
CA ARG A 350 4.47 0.59 5.70
C ARG A 350 4.88 -0.87 5.50
N ARG A 351 5.49 -1.48 6.51
CA ARG A 351 5.85 -2.91 6.51
C ARG A 351 4.62 -3.79 6.39
N ALA A 352 3.64 -3.60 7.26
CA ALA A 352 2.41 -4.38 7.24
C ALA A 352 1.73 -4.39 5.86
N TRP A 353 1.66 -3.23 5.19
CA TRP A 353 1.12 -3.11 3.84
C TRP A 353 1.89 -3.91 2.81
N ALA A 354 3.21 -3.76 2.80
CA ALA A 354 3.98 -4.49 1.82
C ALA A 354 4.07 -6.00 2.09
N ASP A 355 4.02 -6.43 3.35
CA ASP A 355 4.01 -7.85 3.68
C ASP A 355 2.70 -8.50 3.23
N VAL A 356 1.55 -7.83 3.44
CA VAL A 356 0.26 -8.34 2.97
C VAL A 356 0.17 -8.36 1.45
N ILE A 357 0.77 -7.38 0.76
CA ILE A 357 0.88 -7.36 -0.71
C ILE A 357 1.72 -8.54 -1.20
N ALA A 358 2.91 -8.75 -0.65
CA ALA A 358 3.79 -9.86 -1.03
C ALA A 358 3.12 -11.22 -0.80
N ARG A 359 2.47 -11.42 0.35
CA ARG A 359 1.66 -12.63 0.62
C ARG A 359 0.55 -12.82 -0.41
N GLY A 360 -0.08 -11.74 -0.87
CA GLY A 360 -1.12 -11.78 -1.91
C GLY A 360 -0.60 -12.28 -3.24
N HIS A 361 0.62 -11.89 -3.61
CA HIS A 361 1.31 -12.37 -4.80
C HIS A 361 1.89 -13.79 -4.67
N GLY A 362 1.76 -14.43 -3.50
CA GLY A 362 2.41 -15.71 -3.22
C GLY A 362 3.93 -15.58 -3.10
N GLU A 363 4.42 -14.36 -2.92
CA GLU A 363 5.84 -14.06 -2.72
C GLU A 363 6.20 -14.20 -1.25
N ALA A 364 7.45 -14.56 -0.97
CA ALA A 364 7.97 -14.40 0.39
C ALA A 364 7.91 -12.92 0.74
N ALA A 365 7.52 -12.59 1.99
CA ALA A 365 7.62 -11.22 2.48
C ALA A 365 9.03 -10.70 2.15
N PRO A 366 9.16 -9.48 1.60
CA PRO A 366 10.45 -9.01 1.16
C PRO A 366 11.36 -9.04 2.38
N VAL A 367 12.51 -9.72 2.28
CA VAL A 367 13.44 -9.83 3.41
C VAL A 367 13.88 -8.42 3.78
N ARG A 368 13.31 -7.89 4.87
CA ARG A 368 13.61 -6.56 5.36
C ARG A 368 14.34 -6.69 6.68
N TRP A 369 15.26 -5.77 6.85
CA TRP A 369 15.89 -5.57 8.13
C TRP A 369 14.83 -5.07 9.12
N GLY A 370 14.29 -5.97 9.96
CA GLY A 370 13.33 -5.60 11.00
C GLY A 370 12.22 -6.61 11.32
N ASP A 371 11.98 -7.63 10.49
CA ASP A 371 10.75 -8.45 10.55
C ASP A 371 10.87 -9.65 11.52
N GLY A 372 11.22 -9.31 12.75
CA GLY A 372 11.88 -10.18 13.73
C GLY A 372 13.27 -9.62 13.90
N ASP A 373 13.64 -9.18 15.11
CA ASP A 373 14.89 -8.44 15.39
C ASP A 373 16.02 -8.88 14.44
N PRO A 374 16.37 -8.05 13.44
CA PRO A 374 17.26 -8.51 12.40
C PRO A 374 18.66 -8.51 13.01
N PRO A 375 19.38 -9.64 13.01
CA PRO A 375 20.82 -9.56 13.13
C PRO A 375 21.28 -8.78 11.92
N ALA A 376 22.05 -7.71 12.13
CA ALA A 376 22.65 -6.99 11.02
C ALA A 376 23.28 -8.00 10.03
N PRO A 377 23.06 -7.82 8.72
CA PRO A 377 23.72 -8.65 7.73
C PRO A 377 25.23 -8.52 7.97
N GLY A 378 25.90 -9.62 8.30
CA GLY A 378 27.36 -9.61 8.28
C GLY A 378 27.78 -9.28 6.85
N LEU A 379 28.52 -8.20 6.61
CA LEU A 379 28.84 -7.76 5.24
C LEU A 379 29.71 -8.79 4.48
N ALA A 380 30.18 -9.87 5.11
CA ALA A 380 31.07 -10.86 4.53
C ALA A 380 30.68 -12.32 4.85
N GLY A 381 29.42 -12.63 5.16
CA GLY A 381 28.98 -14.02 5.45
C GLY A 381 27.49 -14.17 5.78
N PRO A 382 27.02 -15.38 6.14
CA PRO A 382 25.64 -15.58 6.58
C PRO A 382 25.30 -14.70 7.79
N PRO A 383 24.06 -14.19 7.90
CA PRO A 383 23.63 -13.37 9.04
C PRO A 383 23.89 -14.07 10.38
N VAL A 384 24.08 -13.30 11.45
CA VAL A 384 24.41 -13.88 12.75
C VAL A 384 23.31 -14.76 13.33
N ALA A 385 22.02 -14.47 13.10
CA ALA A 385 20.96 -15.44 13.45
C ALA A 385 21.09 -16.74 12.67
N VAL A 386 21.54 -16.72 11.41
CA VAL A 386 21.75 -17.96 10.64
C VAL A 386 22.89 -18.78 11.23
N ARG A 387 23.95 -18.11 11.68
CA ARG A 387 25.10 -18.75 12.34
C ARG A 387 24.75 -19.29 13.72
N VAL A 388 24.02 -18.50 14.52
CA VAL A 388 23.55 -18.87 15.86
C VAL A 388 22.49 -19.98 15.78
N ALA A 389 21.51 -19.89 14.87
CA ALA A 389 20.51 -20.93 14.68
C ALA A 389 21.10 -22.24 14.10
N ALA A 390 22.19 -22.16 13.34
CA ALA A 390 22.93 -23.35 12.92
C ALA A 390 23.69 -23.99 14.10
N ALA A 391 24.33 -23.17 14.95
CA ALA A 391 25.00 -23.64 16.16
C ALA A 391 24.01 -24.25 17.17
N LEU A 392 22.87 -23.60 17.43
CA LEU A 392 21.79 -24.09 18.29
C LEU A 392 21.20 -25.40 17.77
N ARG A 393 20.94 -25.51 16.47
CA ARG A 393 20.48 -26.78 15.87
C ARG A 393 21.50 -27.90 16.01
N ALA A 394 22.78 -27.61 15.83
CA ALA A 394 23.86 -28.59 15.96
C ALA A 394 24.04 -29.09 17.40
N SER A 395 23.77 -28.24 18.40
CA SER A 395 24.06 -28.51 19.82
C SER A 395 22.84 -28.89 20.66
N THR A 396 21.63 -28.43 20.31
CA THR A 396 20.39 -28.66 21.09
C THR A 396 19.30 -29.40 20.32
N GLY A 397 19.46 -29.58 19.01
CA GLY A 397 18.42 -30.15 18.13
C GLY A 397 17.24 -29.22 17.83
N SER A 398 17.21 -28.01 18.41
CA SER A 398 16.19 -27.00 18.17
C SER A 398 16.76 -25.73 17.51
N ALA A 399 15.94 -25.04 16.73
CA ALA A 399 16.22 -23.69 16.21
C ALA A 399 15.59 -22.57 17.06
N ASP A 400 14.75 -22.92 18.05
CA ASP A 400 13.98 -21.97 18.84
C ASP A 400 14.77 -21.50 20.08
N HIS A 401 14.70 -20.20 20.37
CA HIS A 401 15.52 -19.49 21.35
C HIS A 401 14.78 -19.26 22.69
N PRO A 402 15.42 -19.41 23.87
CA PRO A 402 15.07 -18.61 25.04
C PRO A 402 15.52 -17.14 24.83
N PRO A 403 14.90 -16.15 25.51
CA PRO A 403 15.28 -14.74 25.38
C PRO A 403 16.76 -14.56 25.77
N ALA A 404 17.58 -14.18 24.79
CA ALA A 404 19.01 -14.05 24.98
C ALA A 404 19.37 -12.65 25.52
N PRO A 405 20.41 -12.52 26.37
CA PRO A 405 21.01 -11.24 26.71
C PRO A 405 21.56 -10.52 25.45
N PRO A 406 21.81 -9.20 25.50
CA PRO A 406 22.34 -8.46 24.35
C PRO A 406 23.67 -9.07 23.86
N LEU A 407 23.91 -9.05 22.54
CA LEU A 407 25.17 -9.53 21.97
C LEU A 407 26.28 -8.51 22.20
N GLY A 408 27.41 -8.95 22.75
CA GLY A 408 28.54 -8.08 23.08
C GLY A 408 29.46 -8.69 24.13
N TRP A 409 30.37 -7.87 24.65
CA TRP A 409 31.37 -8.32 25.64
C TRP A 409 31.25 -7.61 26.99
N ARG A 410 30.23 -6.77 27.17
CA ARG A 410 29.91 -6.18 28.48
C ARG A 410 29.45 -7.26 29.46
N ALA A 411 29.50 -6.94 30.75
CA ALA A 411 28.92 -7.80 31.78
C ALA A 411 27.42 -8.04 31.50
N GLY A 412 27.01 -9.32 31.47
CA GLY A 412 25.63 -9.71 31.15
C GLY A 412 25.30 -9.76 29.66
N ALA A 413 26.26 -9.51 28.76
CA ALA A 413 26.09 -9.74 27.33
C ALA A 413 26.58 -11.13 26.91
N VAL A 414 26.10 -11.64 25.78
CA VAL A 414 26.58 -12.88 25.17
C VAL A 414 27.64 -12.56 24.11
N PRO A 415 28.90 -13.02 24.27
CA PRO A 415 29.95 -12.83 23.27
C PRO A 415 29.59 -13.49 21.95
N LEU A 416 29.71 -12.74 20.85
CA LEU A 416 29.60 -13.30 19.52
C LEU A 416 30.96 -13.78 19.03
N ARG A 417 31.04 -15.03 18.54
CA ARG A 417 32.32 -15.60 18.05
C ARG A 417 32.16 -16.28 16.69
N PRO A 418 33.25 -16.33 15.88
CA PRO A 418 33.28 -17.18 14.72
C PRO A 418 33.16 -18.67 15.06
N ALA A 419 32.59 -19.45 14.14
CA ALA A 419 32.62 -20.92 14.20
C ALA A 419 34.08 -21.41 14.23
N LEU A 420 34.34 -22.54 14.91
CA LEU A 420 35.70 -23.07 15.09
C LEU A 420 36.49 -23.20 13.78
N ALA A 421 35.83 -23.65 12.71
CA ALA A 421 36.43 -23.75 11.37
C ALA A 421 36.87 -22.39 10.79
N ASP A 422 36.17 -21.31 11.14
CA ASP A 422 36.48 -19.95 10.72
C ASP A 422 37.55 -19.30 11.60
N GLN A 423 37.69 -19.70 12.87
CA GLN A 423 38.67 -19.12 13.78
C GLN A 423 40.11 -19.33 13.29
N ALA A 424 40.44 -20.53 12.79
CA ALA A 424 41.76 -20.81 12.23
C ALA A 424 42.05 -19.96 10.97
N ARG A 425 41.01 -19.69 10.16
CA ARG A 425 41.12 -18.81 8.99
C ARG A 425 41.32 -17.36 9.43
N ALA A 426 40.56 -16.89 10.43
CA ALA A 426 40.69 -15.55 10.99
C ALA A 426 42.11 -15.32 11.53
N ARG A 427 42.64 -16.24 12.36
CA ARG A 427 44.02 -16.15 12.90
C ARG A 427 45.08 -16.04 11.80
N ARG A 428 44.94 -16.80 10.71
CA ARG A 428 45.85 -16.69 9.55
C ARG A 428 45.71 -15.35 8.83
N ALA A 429 44.48 -14.84 8.69
CA ALA A 429 44.20 -13.58 8.02
C ALA A 429 44.65 -12.35 8.83
N THR A 430 44.59 -12.41 10.16
CA THR A 430 45.04 -11.35 11.08
C THR A 430 46.57 -11.34 11.20
N ALA A 431 47.23 -12.49 11.08
CA ALA A 431 48.69 -12.58 11.14
C ALA A 431 49.40 -11.79 10.03
N THR A 432 48.72 -11.55 8.90
CA THR A 432 49.25 -10.79 7.75
C THR A 432 48.78 -9.35 7.72
N VAL A 433 48.08 -8.86 8.75
CA VAL A 433 47.48 -7.52 8.75
C VAL A 433 48.53 -6.41 8.56
N ALA A 434 49.73 -6.58 9.11
CA ALA A 434 50.80 -5.58 9.05
C ALA A 434 51.26 -5.29 7.61
N ASP A 435 51.19 -6.30 6.74
CA ASP A 435 51.68 -6.23 5.36
C ASP A 435 50.62 -5.71 4.37
N ARG A 436 49.40 -5.43 4.84
CA ARG A 436 48.31 -5.01 3.96
C ARG A 436 48.57 -3.64 3.35
N PRO A 437 48.21 -3.41 2.07
CA PRO A 437 48.60 -2.21 1.34
C PRO A 437 47.75 -0.97 1.68
N VAL A 438 46.52 -1.14 2.19
CA VAL A 438 45.62 -0.02 2.49
C VAL A 438 45.52 0.18 4.00
N ALA A 439 45.80 1.39 4.49
CA ALA A 439 45.82 1.67 5.93
C ALA A 439 44.44 1.58 6.60
N TRP A 440 43.40 2.08 5.93
CA TRP A 440 42.07 2.14 6.51
C TRP A 440 40.97 1.98 5.48
N ALA A 441 39.80 1.56 5.96
CA ALA A 441 38.56 1.68 5.22
C ALA A 441 37.36 2.02 6.10
N VAL A 442 36.43 2.78 5.54
CA VAL A 442 35.07 2.97 6.05
C VAL A 442 34.13 2.29 5.07
N VAL A 443 33.49 1.21 5.50
CA VAL A 443 32.71 0.33 4.62
C VAL A 443 31.35 0.08 5.25
N GLU A 444 30.33 0.74 4.69
CA GLU A 444 28.95 0.64 5.15
C GLU A 444 28.05 0.20 4.00
N PRO A 445 27.14 -0.76 4.18
CA PRO A 445 26.35 -1.31 3.07
C PRO A 445 25.04 -0.53 2.84
N GLN A 446 24.66 0.39 3.73
CA GLN A 446 23.51 1.31 3.63
C GLN A 446 23.50 2.21 4.89
N ILE A 447 23.23 3.52 4.73
CA ILE A 447 22.89 4.40 5.87
C ILE A 447 21.44 4.11 6.25
N ARG A 448 21.22 3.16 7.16
CA ARG A 448 19.89 2.85 7.72
C ARG A 448 19.83 2.95 9.25
N ASP A 449 20.87 3.47 9.90
CA ASP A 449 20.71 3.97 11.25
C ASP A 449 19.78 5.19 11.16
N GLY A 450 18.71 5.21 11.97
CA GLY A 450 17.64 6.22 11.93
C GLY A 450 18.14 7.67 12.14
N ALA A 451 19.40 7.84 12.50
CA ALA A 451 20.13 9.09 12.38
C ALA A 451 20.74 9.18 10.96
N ARG A 452 20.04 9.84 10.04
CA ARG A 452 20.62 10.37 8.79
C ARG A 452 21.62 11.51 9.08
N ASP A 453 22.56 11.30 9.99
CA ASP A 453 23.35 12.38 10.61
C ASP A 453 24.65 12.73 9.84
N GLY A 454 24.94 12.07 8.73
CA GLY A 454 26.13 12.34 7.91
C GLY A 454 27.46 11.96 8.59
N SER A 455 27.42 11.30 9.74
CA SER A 455 28.59 10.98 10.57
C SER A 455 29.55 9.95 9.96
N GLN A 456 29.06 8.97 9.20
CA GLN A 456 29.92 7.97 8.52
C GLN A 456 30.74 8.58 7.38
N ALA A 457 30.12 9.48 6.60
CA ALA A 457 30.82 10.23 5.57
C ALA A 457 31.80 11.23 6.19
N GLY A 458 31.38 11.90 7.28
CA GLY A 458 32.25 12.76 8.08
C GLY A 458 33.46 12.01 8.65
N LEU A 459 33.27 10.79 9.14
CA LEU A 459 34.34 9.91 9.61
C LEU A 459 35.30 9.56 8.46
N ALA A 460 34.79 9.16 7.30
CA ALA A 460 35.65 8.84 6.16
C ALA A 460 36.51 10.04 5.73
N LEU A 461 35.94 11.25 5.74
CA LEU A 461 36.68 12.49 5.47
C LEU A 461 37.73 12.77 6.56
N ALA A 462 37.35 12.69 7.84
CA ALA A 462 38.26 12.95 8.95
C ALA A 462 39.46 11.98 8.98
N VAL A 463 39.22 10.69 8.69
CA VAL A 463 40.29 9.69 8.60
C VAL A 463 41.16 9.95 7.37
N GLN A 464 40.58 10.34 6.24
CA GLN A 464 41.34 10.70 5.04
C GLN A 464 42.24 11.91 5.27
N ASP A 465 41.73 12.95 5.95
CA ASP A 465 42.48 14.17 6.24
C ASP A 465 43.65 13.91 7.19
N ALA A 466 43.47 13.01 8.17
CA ALA A 466 44.50 12.68 9.14
C ALA A 466 45.52 11.64 8.64
N HIS A 467 45.08 10.62 7.90
CA HIS A 467 45.88 9.42 7.60
C HIS A 467 46.13 9.20 6.11
N GLY A 468 45.68 10.13 5.26
CA GLY A 468 45.83 10.05 3.81
C GLY A 468 44.86 9.06 3.16
N ALA A 469 45.15 8.69 1.91
CA ALA A 469 44.24 7.89 1.09
C ALA A 469 43.92 6.51 1.70
N GLY A 470 42.63 6.18 1.72
CA GLY A 470 42.11 4.85 2.09
C GLY A 470 40.93 4.48 1.22
N VAL A 471 40.06 3.59 1.72
CA VAL A 471 38.88 3.12 0.97
C VAL A 471 37.60 3.51 1.69
N ALA A 472 36.77 4.32 1.03
CA ALA A 472 35.42 4.63 1.50
C ALA A 472 34.39 4.00 0.56
N TYR A 473 33.53 3.14 1.10
CA TYR A 473 32.37 2.60 0.39
C TYR A 473 31.10 2.90 1.18
N LEU A 474 30.31 3.84 0.65
CA LEU A 474 29.07 4.35 1.25
C LEU A 474 27.99 4.41 0.14
N PRO A 475 27.16 3.38 -0.08
CA PRO A 475 26.24 3.27 -1.21
C PRO A 475 25.01 4.18 -1.13
N GLY A 476 25.05 5.26 -0.33
CA GLY A 476 23.98 6.25 -0.25
C GLY A 476 24.57 7.63 -0.06
N ILE A 477 24.38 8.51 -1.05
CA ILE A 477 24.70 9.94 -0.91
C ILE A 477 23.50 10.62 -0.24
N LEU A 478 23.77 11.49 0.74
CA LEU A 478 22.83 12.16 1.67
C LEU A 478 21.66 12.95 1.05
N TRP A 479 21.50 13.02 -0.27
CA TRP A 479 20.52 13.89 -0.93
C TRP A 479 19.88 13.32 -2.21
N ALA A 480 20.13 12.06 -2.59
CA ALA A 480 19.52 11.48 -3.78
C ALA A 480 19.03 10.04 -3.54
N HIS A 481 17.75 9.79 -3.84
CA HIS A 481 17.24 8.44 -4.14
C HIS A 481 17.88 7.96 -5.44
N LEU A 482 19.08 7.39 -5.33
CA LEU A 482 19.64 6.58 -6.40
C LEU A 482 19.46 5.12 -5.98
N ASP A 483 18.91 4.28 -6.86
CA ASP A 483 19.08 2.83 -6.78
C ASP A 483 20.59 2.55 -6.93
N PRO A 484 21.32 2.25 -5.84
CA PRO A 484 22.77 2.16 -5.93
C PRO A 484 23.18 0.76 -6.38
N PRO A 485 24.25 0.59 -7.16
CA PRO A 485 24.94 -0.69 -7.22
C PRO A 485 25.54 -0.98 -5.84
N VAL A 486 24.87 -1.83 -5.06
CA VAL A 486 25.37 -2.32 -3.77
C VAL A 486 26.44 -3.39 -4.03
N LEU A 487 27.62 -3.25 -3.45
CA LEU A 487 28.66 -4.27 -3.48
C LEU A 487 28.11 -5.51 -2.76
N GLY A 488 28.05 -6.62 -3.49
CA GLY A 488 27.68 -7.90 -2.88
C GLY A 488 28.68 -8.30 -1.78
N PRO A 489 28.29 -9.21 -0.86
CA PRO A 489 29.12 -9.60 0.28
C PRO A 489 30.53 -10.10 -0.08
N ALA A 490 30.68 -10.76 -1.23
CA ALA A 490 31.99 -11.20 -1.73
C ALA A 490 32.92 -10.04 -2.10
N ALA A 491 32.36 -8.95 -2.66
CA ALA A 491 33.12 -7.76 -3.02
C ALA A 491 33.54 -6.98 -1.77
N VAL A 492 32.65 -6.85 -0.78
CA VAL A 492 33.00 -6.25 0.51
C VAL A 492 34.07 -7.07 1.23
N ARG A 493 33.93 -8.40 1.28
CA ARG A 493 34.98 -9.27 1.84
C ARG A 493 36.32 -9.08 1.14
N SER A 494 36.33 -9.01 -0.20
CA SER A 494 37.54 -8.79 -1.00
C SER A 494 38.20 -7.44 -0.73
N LEU A 495 37.40 -6.41 -0.42
CA LEU A 495 37.89 -5.10 0.00
C LEU A 495 38.52 -5.19 1.40
N LEU A 496 37.80 -5.77 2.37
CA LEU A 496 38.25 -5.85 3.76
C LEU A 496 39.52 -6.69 3.95
N THR A 497 39.80 -7.66 3.08
CA THR A 497 41.05 -8.44 3.15
C THR A 497 42.29 -7.65 2.72
N ARG A 498 42.13 -6.45 2.14
CA ARG A 498 43.23 -5.59 1.68
C ARG A 498 43.54 -4.43 2.62
N VAL A 499 42.74 -4.22 3.66
CA VAL A 499 42.83 -3.06 4.56
C VAL A 499 43.38 -3.47 5.91
N ARG A 500 44.15 -2.59 6.56
CA ARG A 500 44.70 -2.80 7.90
C ARG A 500 43.65 -2.58 8.99
N ALA A 501 42.91 -1.48 8.92
CA ALA A 501 41.84 -1.15 9.85
C ALA A 501 40.50 -0.91 9.14
N ARG A 502 39.40 -1.34 9.75
CA ARG A 502 38.03 -0.96 9.38
C ARG A 502 37.49 -0.04 10.47
N LEU A 503 37.02 1.14 10.07
CA LEU A 503 36.39 2.11 10.95
C LEU A 503 34.91 2.24 10.63
N TRP A 504 34.10 2.46 11.66
CA TRP A 504 32.68 2.81 11.52
C TRP A 504 32.24 3.73 12.66
N TRP A 505 31.28 4.59 12.40
CA TRP A 505 30.68 5.47 13.39
C TRP A 505 29.54 4.81 14.18
N ARG A 506 29.41 5.14 15.47
CA ARG A 506 28.22 4.92 16.30
C ARG A 506 28.00 6.13 17.21
N ALA A 507 26.79 6.68 17.21
CA ALA A 507 26.44 7.80 18.09
C ALA A 507 26.35 7.37 19.56
N ASP A 508 25.81 6.16 19.80
CA ASP A 508 25.61 5.56 21.11
C ASP A 508 25.59 4.01 21.02
N GLY A 509 25.36 3.36 22.16
CA GLY A 509 25.21 1.91 22.26
C GLY A 509 26.48 1.15 22.66
N ASP A 510 26.45 -0.16 22.44
CA ASP A 510 27.55 -1.08 22.77
C ASP A 510 28.56 -1.20 21.60
N LEU A 511 29.65 -1.93 21.82
CA LEU A 511 30.59 -2.34 20.78
C LEU A 511 29.89 -3.27 19.80
N ASP A 512 29.81 -2.87 18.53
CA ASP A 512 29.07 -3.60 17.50
C ASP A 512 29.68 -4.99 17.26
N ALA A 513 29.07 -6.01 17.83
CA ALA A 513 29.58 -7.36 17.80
C ALA A 513 29.66 -7.94 16.38
N LEU A 514 28.76 -7.53 15.51
CA LEU A 514 28.67 -8.01 14.14
C LEU A 514 29.81 -7.45 13.30
N ARG A 515 29.96 -6.11 13.33
CA ARG A 515 31.05 -5.43 12.63
C ARG A 515 32.41 -5.88 13.17
N LEU A 516 32.53 -6.08 14.48
CA LEU A 516 33.76 -6.57 15.11
C LEU A 516 34.14 -7.96 14.61
N VAL A 517 33.24 -8.94 14.70
CA VAL A 517 33.52 -10.33 14.31
C VAL A 517 33.82 -10.44 12.82
N GLU A 518 33.05 -9.73 12.00
CA GLU A 518 33.25 -9.71 10.56
C GLU A 518 34.63 -9.13 10.17
N THR A 519 35.03 -8.06 10.84
CA THR A 519 36.33 -7.41 10.64
C THR A 519 37.48 -8.32 11.04
N ILE A 520 37.36 -9.05 12.16
CA ILE A 520 38.33 -10.06 12.58
C ILE A 520 38.38 -11.24 11.61
N GLU A 521 37.25 -11.71 11.09
CA GLU A 521 37.21 -12.78 10.08
C GLU A 521 37.85 -12.37 8.74
N ALA A 522 37.73 -11.10 8.38
CA ALA A 522 38.43 -10.51 7.23
C ALA A 522 39.90 -10.19 7.54
N GLY A 523 40.31 -10.27 8.81
CA GLY A 523 41.68 -10.11 9.30
C GLY A 523 42.16 -8.67 9.44
N CYS A 524 41.25 -7.71 9.52
CA CYS A 524 41.57 -6.30 9.77
C CYS A 524 41.30 -5.92 11.24
N LEU A 525 41.81 -4.76 11.65
CA LEU A 525 41.58 -4.17 12.96
C LEU A 525 40.20 -3.48 13.02
N PRO A 526 39.29 -3.92 13.91
CA PRO A 526 38.02 -3.24 14.14
C PRO A 526 38.19 -1.99 14.99
N LEU A 527 37.69 -0.86 14.51
CA LEU A 527 37.64 0.40 15.26
C LEU A 527 36.23 1.01 15.19
N GLN A 528 35.55 1.04 16.33
CA GLN A 528 34.29 1.76 16.48
C GLN A 528 34.57 3.18 16.94
N VAL A 529 34.21 4.16 16.11
CA VAL A 529 34.35 5.59 16.42
C VAL A 529 33.05 6.12 16.99
N MET A 530 33.13 6.86 18.10
CA MET A 530 31.97 7.39 18.82
C MET A 530 32.25 8.79 19.36
N PRO A 531 31.21 9.57 19.72
CA PRO A 531 31.40 10.79 20.51
C PRO A 531 32.22 10.51 21.77
N THR A 532 33.14 11.43 22.11
CA THR A 532 34.09 11.26 23.22
C THR A 532 33.48 10.76 24.54
N GLY A 533 32.31 11.29 24.94
CA GLY A 533 31.60 10.83 26.15
C GLY A 533 31.14 9.37 26.06
N ALA A 534 30.47 9.01 24.97
CA ALA A 534 29.99 7.65 24.75
C ALA A 534 31.16 6.64 24.61
N ALA A 535 32.26 7.05 23.98
CA ALA A 535 33.47 6.24 23.89
C ALA A 535 34.06 5.94 25.27
N HIS A 536 34.10 6.93 26.18
CA HIS A 536 34.58 6.75 27.55
C HIS A 536 33.70 5.75 28.32
N ASP A 537 32.39 5.94 28.29
CA ASP A 537 31.42 5.08 28.99
C ASP A 537 31.47 3.64 28.48
N LEU A 538 31.67 3.47 27.16
CA LEU A 538 31.82 2.16 26.57
C LEU A 538 33.12 1.47 26.99
N ARG A 539 34.26 2.17 26.90
CA ARG A 539 35.57 1.65 27.33
C ARG A 539 35.55 1.17 28.79
N ALA A 540 34.89 1.90 29.69
CA ALA A 540 34.80 1.54 31.11
C ALA A 540 34.02 0.24 31.36
N ALA A 541 33.15 -0.16 30.43
CA ALA A 541 32.29 -1.33 30.55
C ALA A 541 32.79 -2.55 29.76
N LEU A 542 33.85 -2.40 28.96
CA LEU A 542 34.40 -3.47 28.13
C LEU A 542 35.55 -4.23 28.81
N PRO A 543 35.77 -5.51 28.47
CA PRO A 543 36.96 -6.23 28.88
C PRO A 543 38.24 -5.56 28.38
N PRO A 544 39.35 -5.58 29.14
CA PRO A 544 40.59 -4.89 28.77
C PRO A 544 41.08 -5.13 27.33
N PRO A 545 41.00 -6.35 26.75
CA PRO A 545 41.45 -6.59 25.38
C PRO A 545 40.65 -5.88 24.28
N LEU A 546 39.46 -5.36 24.59
CA LEU A 546 38.55 -4.73 23.62
C LEU A 546 38.42 -3.22 23.80
N VAL A 547 38.93 -2.67 24.90
CA VAL A 547 38.88 -1.23 25.22
C VAL A 547 39.47 -0.41 24.06
N ASP A 548 40.60 -0.87 23.54
CA ASP A 548 41.29 -0.19 22.44
C ASP A 548 40.58 -0.34 21.10
N LEU A 549 39.46 -1.04 20.98
CA LEU A 549 38.68 -1.07 19.74
C LEU A 549 37.71 0.11 19.64
N VAL A 550 37.51 0.84 20.74
CA VAL A 550 36.64 2.02 20.80
C VAL A 550 37.49 3.27 20.72
N VAL A 551 37.17 4.15 19.77
CA VAL A 551 37.90 5.39 19.47
C VAL A 551 36.97 6.56 19.71
N ALA A 552 37.39 7.52 20.53
CA ALA A 552 36.70 8.80 20.60
C ALA A 552 36.95 9.54 19.28
N ASP A 553 35.93 10.20 18.76
CA ASP A 553 35.98 11.03 17.56
C ASP A 553 37.16 12.02 17.54
N GLY A 554 37.44 12.67 18.67
CA GLY A 554 38.60 13.56 18.84
C GLY A 554 39.97 12.88 18.77
N ASP A 555 40.04 11.56 19.00
CA ASP A 555 41.29 10.78 18.97
C ASP A 555 41.64 10.27 17.56
N VAL A 556 40.72 10.36 16.60
CA VAL A 556 40.91 9.84 15.24
C VAL A 556 42.20 10.35 14.58
N PRO A 557 42.57 11.64 14.67
CA PRO A 557 43.81 12.14 14.06
C PRO A 557 45.10 11.53 14.65
N GLY A 558 45.06 11.07 15.90
CA GLY A 558 46.21 10.51 16.61
C GLY A 558 46.39 8.99 16.45
N LEU A 559 45.55 8.32 15.67
CA LEU A 559 45.63 6.87 15.48
C LEU A 559 46.91 6.46 14.73
N ASP A 560 47.69 5.53 15.27
CA ASP A 560 48.77 4.89 14.51
C ASP A 560 48.21 3.71 13.71
N LEU A 561 48.05 3.93 12.39
CA LEU A 561 47.57 2.93 11.43
C LEU A 561 48.72 2.25 10.65
N SER A 562 49.95 2.34 11.15
CA SER A 562 51.09 1.58 10.64
C SER A 562 50.90 0.08 10.85
N GLY A 563 51.47 -0.74 9.96
CA GLY A 563 51.36 -2.19 10.04
C GLY A 563 51.70 -2.78 11.43
N PRO A 564 52.85 -2.42 12.03
CA PRO A 564 53.22 -2.89 13.36
C PRO A 564 52.26 -2.47 14.48
N ALA A 565 51.81 -1.20 14.48
CA ALA A 565 50.89 -0.68 15.49
C ALA A 565 49.51 -1.34 15.39
N VAL A 566 49.00 -1.51 14.17
CA VAL A 566 47.75 -2.23 13.90
C VAL A 566 47.83 -3.67 14.39
N ALA A 567 48.92 -4.39 14.08
CA ALA A 567 49.09 -5.78 14.52
C ALA A 567 49.15 -5.89 16.05
N ALA A 568 49.86 -4.97 16.72
CA ALA A 568 49.96 -4.93 18.18
C ALA A 568 48.60 -4.68 18.85
N ARG A 569 47.77 -3.78 18.29
CA ARG A 569 46.43 -3.47 18.79
C ARG A 569 45.41 -4.58 18.48
N LEU A 570 45.57 -5.28 17.36
CA LEU A 570 44.67 -6.36 16.94
C LEU A 570 44.86 -7.65 17.74
N ALA A 571 46.10 -8.00 18.10
CA ALA A 571 46.41 -9.31 18.69
C ALA A 571 45.61 -9.64 19.97
N PRO A 572 45.53 -8.75 20.99
CA PRO A 572 44.75 -9.03 22.20
C PRO A 572 43.26 -9.21 21.92
N ALA A 573 42.71 -8.42 21.00
CA ALA A 573 41.31 -8.50 20.60
C ALA A 573 41.00 -9.82 19.88
N VAL A 574 41.89 -10.26 18.97
CA VAL A 574 41.77 -11.54 18.27
C VAL A 574 41.83 -12.69 19.27
N ASP A 575 42.78 -12.67 20.20
CA ASP A 575 42.88 -13.72 21.21
C ASP A 575 41.64 -13.76 22.09
N HIS A 576 41.12 -12.61 22.51
CA HIS A 576 39.92 -12.54 23.33
C HIS A 576 38.66 -13.00 22.59
N VAL A 577 38.44 -12.54 21.35
CA VAL A 577 37.23 -12.85 20.55
C VAL A 577 37.24 -14.30 20.07
N LEU A 578 38.41 -14.86 19.81
CA LEU A 578 38.57 -16.25 19.40
C LEU A 578 38.89 -17.20 20.57
N ALA A 579 38.94 -16.72 21.81
CA ALA A 579 39.10 -17.56 23.01
C ALA A 579 37.75 -18.19 23.40
N GLY A 580 37.42 -19.33 22.80
CA GLY A 580 36.22 -20.10 23.14
C GLY A 580 35.53 -20.69 21.91
N ASN A 581 34.35 -21.27 22.12
CA ASN A 581 33.50 -21.73 21.02
C ASN A 581 32.08 -21.17 21.17
N PRO A 582 31.37 -20.92 20.05
CA PRO A 582 30.03 -20.33 20.08
C PRO A 582 29.00 -21.18 20.84
N GLU A 583 29.16 -22.50 20.86
CA GLU A 583 28.23 -23.43 21.51
C GLU A 583 28.26 -23.29 23.03
N HIS A 584 29.46 -23.11 23.60
CA HIS A 584 29.70 -22.91 25.03
C HIS A 584 29.13 -21.58 25.53
N ASP A 585 29.32 -20.48 24.77
CA ASP A 585 28.82 -19.16 25.18
C ASP A 585 27.30 -19.05 25.08
N LEU A 586 26.70 -19.72 24.10
CA LEU A 586 25.23 -19.84 23.98
C LEU A 586 24.65 -20.68 25.12
N LEU A 587 25.31 -21.77 25.52
CA LEU A 587 24.90 -22.60 26.66
C LEU A 587 25.01 -21.85 28.00
N ILE A 588 26.07 -21.07 28.20
CA ILE A 588 26.20 -20.19 29.38
C ILE A 588 25.16 -19.07 29.36
N GLY A 589 24.90 -18.45 28.21
CA GLY A 589 23.89 -17.39 28.09
C GLY A 589 22.45 -17.86 28.26
N ALA A 590 22.14 -19.11 27.88
CA ALA A 590 20.79 -19.69 27.98
C ALA A 590 20.49 -20.35 29.34
N HIS A 591 21.53 -20.79 30.08
CA HIS A 591 21.35 -21.59 31.31
C HIS A 591 22.20 -21.13 32.51
N GLY A 592 23.00 -20.07 32.37
CA GLY A 592 23.88 -19.53 33.41
C GLY A 592 23.22 -18.44 34.25
N GLY A 593 22.64 -18.87 35.37
CA GLY A 593 22.56 -18.13 36.63
C GLY A 593 23.20 -18.98 37.71
#